data_AF-A0A7V2CWR2-F1
#
_entry.id   AF-A0A7V2CWR2-F1
#
_cell.length_a   1.000
_cell.length_b   1.000
_cell.length_c   1.000
_cell.angle_alpha   90.00
_cell.angle_beta   90.00
_cell.angle_gamma   90.00
#
_symmetry.space_group_name_H-M   'P 1'
#
loop_
_entity.id
_entity.type
_entity.pdbx_description
1 polymer ?
#
loop_
_entity_poly.entity_id
_entity_poly.type
_entity_poly.pdbx_seq_one_letter_code
_entity_poly.pdbx_strand_id
1 'polypeptide(L)'
;MVRIARILGASRAPLAGDARERGSAPRSAAGRVTGGRRGFASLLEADARRGRVPGVDPQKPLPFEGGLLVARPELFDPNFRRTVVFLSSHDEEGTLGFILNRPTGQPLSEFVGDQAELAPLADVPVYLGGPVGTGQLLLAVLEWGAEGRLLLRHNLPVSELVALSGSPAVSVRAFVGHSGWSAGQLDGEMAQGSWLLVKPSRWLIEPPACHGAWHRILRGQGPWFRLMSGMPDHPEWN
;
A
#
# COMPACT_ATOMS: atom_id res chain seq x y z
N MET A 1 12.49 21.78 -1.80
CA MET A 1 13.78 21.07 -1.95
C MET A 1 13.61 19.69 -1.35
N VAL A 2 13.22 18.70 -2.16
CA VAL A 2 13.01 17.31 -1.73
C VAL A 2 14.39 16.76 -1.36
N ARG A 3 14.68 16.66 -0.06
CA ARG A 3 15.91 16.03 0.42
C ARG A 3 15.76 14.52 0.24
N ILE A 4 16.55 13.97 -0.67
CA ILE A 4 16.74 12.52 -0.85
C ILE A 4 17.02 11.93 0.55
N ALA A 5 16.23 10.92 0.92
CA ALA A 5 16.30 10.25 2.21
C ALA A 5 17.74 9.83 2.56
N ARG A 6 18.10 9.79 3.84
CA ARG A 6 19.29 9.07 4.31
C ARG A 6 19.06 7.58 4.03
N ILE A 7 19.46 7.17 2.83
CA ILE A 7 19.40 5.81 2.32
C ILE A 7 20.44 5.02 3.11
N LEU A 8 19.99 4.16 4.01
CA LEU A 8 20.85 3.13 4.58
C LEU A 8 21.01 2.04 3.51
N GLY A 9 22.25 1.75 3.12
CA GLY A 9 22.54 0.66 2.20
C GLY A 9 22.11 -0.66 2.83
N ALA A 10 21.15 -1.35 2.22
CA ALA A 10 20.76 -2.68 2.68
C ALA A 10 21.90 -3.67 2.37
N SER A 11 22.44 -4.32 3.39
CA SER A 11 23.36 -5.44 3.19
C SER A 11 22.53 -6.69 2.90
N ARG A 12 22.49 -7.11 1.64
CA ARG A 12 21.68 -8.25 1.16
C ARG A 12 22.02 -9.57 1.87
N ALA A 13 20.99 -10.30 2.28
CA ALA A 13 20.90 -11.76 2.16
C ALA A 13 19.84 -12.09 1.08
N PRO A 14 19.99 -13.19 0.30
CA PRO A 14 19.13 -13.46 -0.84
C PRO A 14 17.72 -13.86 -0.40
N LEU A 15 16.70 -13.19 -0.96
CA LEU A 15 15.34 -13.74 -1.00
C LEU A 15 15.38 -14.97 -1.91
N ALA A 16 15.09 -16.14 -1.33
CA ALA A 16 15.00 -17.39 -2.06
C ALA A 16 13.85 -17.32 -3.07
N GLY A 17 14.18 -17.62 -4.33
CA GLY A 17 13.24 -17.63 -5.45
C GLY A 17 13.98 -18.01 -6.73
N ASP A 18 14.45 -19.25 -6.79
CA ASP A 18 15.01 -19.84 -7.99
C ASP A 18 13.92 -19.96 -9.06
N ALA A 19 14.07 -19.24 -10.16
CA ALA A 19 13.29 -19.45 -11.38
C ALA A 19 14.19 -19.15 -12.58
N ARG A 20 14.93 -20.17 -13.00
CA ARG A 20 15.64 -20.21 -14.26
C ARG A 20 14.68 -19.96 -15.43
N GLU A 21 15.12 -19.08 -16.31
CA GLU A 21 14.59 -18.82 -17.64
C GLU A 21 14.39 -20.11 -18.46
N ARG A 22 13.29 -20.14 -19.22
CA ARG A 22 13.33 -20.37 -20.68
C ARG A 22 11.95 -20.19 -21.32
N GLY A 23 11.89 -19.34 -22.35
CA GLY A 23 11.22 -19.69 -23.59
C GLY A 23 9.97 -18.90 -23.99
N SER A 24 10.17 -18.05 -25.01
CA SER A 24 9.27 -17.81 -26.14
C SER A 24 8.03 -16.92 -25.91
N ALA A 25 8.06 -15.78 -26.59
CA ALA A 25 6.86 -15.05 -27.02
C ALA A 25 5.88 -15.98 -27.78
N PRO A 26 4.60 -15.61 -27.84
CA PRO A 26 4.07 -15.29 -29.16
C PRO A 26 3.13 -14.07 -29.24
N ARG A 27 3.34 -13.38 -30.35
CA ARG A 27 2.42 -12.66 -31.24
C ARG A 27 0.92 -12.59 -30.91
N SER A 28 0.44 -11.35 -31.03
CA SER A 28 -0.88 -10.90 -31.50
C SER A 28 -1.65 -11.88 -32.40
N ALA A 29 -2.93 -12.10 -32.08
CA ALA A 29 -3.96 -12.42 -33.05
C ALA A 29 -5.32 -11.91 -32.57
N ALA A 30 -5.95 -11.09 -33.41
CA ALA A 30 -7.33 -10.65 -33.30
C ALA A 30 -8.29 -11.84 -33.50
N GLY A 31 -9.31 -11.94 -32.65
CA GLY A 31 -10.41 -12.89 -32.79
C GLY A 31 -11.73 -12.23 -32.43
N ARG A 32 -12.52 -11.85 -33.45
CA ARG A 32 -13.93 -11.50 -33.32
C ARG A 32 -14.70 -12.72 -32.81
N VAL A 33 -15.44 -12.57 -31.72
CA VAL A 33 -16.57 -13.45 -31.40
C VAL A 33 -17.80 -12.60 -31.15
N THR A 34 -18.78 -12.79 -32.02
CA THR A 34 -20.13 -12.24 -31.98
C THR A 34 -21.04 -13.10 -31.11
N GLY A 35 -21.92 -12.47 -30.33
CA GLY A 35 -23.21 -13.04 -29.91
C GLY A 35 -23.39 -13.21 -28.40
N GLY A 36 -24.51 -12.70 -27.88
CA GLY A 36 -25.00 -13.06 -26.53
C GLY A 36 -25.24 -11.92 -25.55
N ARG A 37 -25.77 -10.76 -25.99
CA ARG A 37 -26.29 -9.73 -25.07
C ARG A 37 -27.49 -10.28 -24.28
N ARG A 38 -27.34 -10.40 -22.95
CA ARG A 38 -28.39 -10.07 -21.95
C ARG A 38 -27.83 -10.26 -20.52
N GLY A 39 -27.73 -9.16 -19.76
CA GLY A 39 -28.14 -9.19 -18.35
C GLY A 39 -27.12 -9.08 -17.20
N PHE A 40 -25.84 -8.76 -17.40
CA PHE A 40 -24.89 -8.60 -16.26
C PHE A 40 -24.29 -7.19 -16.08
N ALA A 41 -24.16 -6.40 -17.14
CA ALA A 41 -23.58 -5.05 -17.06
C ALA A 41 -24.46 -4.04 -16.28
N SER A 42 -25.79 -4.22 -16.31
CA SER A 42 -26.71 -3.29 -15.65
C SER A 42 -26.73 -3.43 -14.12
N LEU A 43 -26.30 -4.56 -13.57
CA LEU A 43 -26.28 -4.76 -12.10
C LEU A 43 -25.05 -4.09 -11.46
N LEU A 44 -23.90 -4.11 -12.15
CA LEU A 44 -22.68 -3.44 -11.72
C LEU A 44 -22.80 -1.90 -11.79
N GLU A 45 -23.48 -1.38 -12.81
CA GLU A 45 -23.77 0.06 -12.93
C GLU A 45 -24.84 0.55 -11.94
N ALA A 46 -25.79 -0.32 -11.57
CA ALA A 46 -26.85 0.02 -10.62
C ALA A 46 -26.37 0.05 -9.16
N ASP A 47 -25.32 -0.71 -8.82
CA ASP A 47 -24.77 -0.80 -7.45
C ASP A 47 -23.74 0.29 -7.16
N ALA A 48 -23.02 0.76 -8.19
CA ALA A 48 -22.10 1.91 -8.11
C ALA A 48 -22.80 3.22 -7.69
N ARG A 49 -24.13 3.31 -7.83
CA ARG A 49 -24.93 4.47 -7.40
C ARG A 49 -25.47 4.37 -5.97
N ARG A 50 -25.39 3.20 -5.31
CA ARG A 50 -26.01 2.95 -3.99
C ARG A 50 -25.04 2.84 -2.82
N GLY A 51 -23.75 2.65 -3.08
CA GLY A 51 -22.70 2.61 -2.06
C GLY A 51 -22.18 3.99 -1.64
N ARG A 52 -23.04 5.00 -1.43
CA ARG A 52 -22.58 6.32 -0.95
C ARG A 52 -22.09 6.18 0.49
N VAL A 53 -20.78 6.25 0.68
CA VAL A 53 -20.16 6.41 2.00
C VAL A 53 -20.68 7.73 2.60
N PRO A 54 -21.31 7.74 3.80
CA PRO A 54 -21.74 9.00 4.41
C PRO A 54 -20.53 9.91 4.65
N GLY A 55 -20.52 11.07 3.99
CA GLY A 55 -19.47 12.09 4.17
C GLY A 55 -18.36 12.14 3.11
N VAL A 56 -18.47 11.40 2.00
CA VAL A 56 -17.57 11.56 0.84
C VAL A 56 -18.34 12.19 -0.32
N ASP A 57 -17.99 13.44 -0.63
CA ASP A 57 -18.45 14.13 -1.84
C ASP A 57 -17.66 13.59 -3.04
N PRO A 58 -18.31 12.95 -4.03
CA PRO A 58 -17.64 12.41 -5.22
C PRO A 58 -17.00 13.49 -6.11
N GLN A 59 -17.27 14.79 -5.87
CA GLN A 59 -16.70 15.90 -6.63
C GLN A 59 -15.62 16.70 -5.89
N LYS A 60 -15.27 16.33 -4.65
CA LYS A 60 -14.14 16.95 -3.96
C LYS A 60 -12.93 16.02 -4.07
N PRO A 61 -11.88 16.37 -4.83
CA PRO A 61 -10.64 15.62 -4.75
C PRO A 61 -10.19 15.74 -3.30
N LEU A 62 -10.29 14.64 -2.54
CA LEU A 62 -9.52 14.55 -1.31
C LEU A 62 -8.07 14.79 -1.75
N PRO A 63 -7.32 15.66 -1.05
CA PRO A 63 -5.90 15.74 -1.34
C PRO A 63 -5.37 14.30 -1.22
N PHE A 64 -4.83 13.80 -2.31
CA PHE A 64 -4.29 12.44 -2.37
C PHE A 64 -3.31 12.24 -1.22
N GLU A 65 -2.53 13.26 -0.90
CA GLU A 65 -1.61 13.27 0.23
C GLU A 65 -2.32 13.10 1.59
N GLY A 66 -1.86 12.12 2.38
CA GLY A 66 -2.44 11.74 3.67
C GLY A 66 -3.63 10.78 3.56
N GLY A 67 -4.05 10.45 2.34
CA GLY A 67 -5.09 9.46 2.05
C GLY A 67 -4.56 8.02 1.99
N LEU A 68 -5.49 7.06 1.91
CA LEU A 68 -5.18 5.66 1.64
C LEU A 68 -5.73 5.23 0.29
N LEU A 69 -4.90 4.58 -0.51
CA LEU A 69 -5.37 3.75 -1.62
C LEU A 69 -5.55 2.32 -1.14
N VAL A 70 -6.78 1.84 -1.20
CA VAL A 70 -7.11 0.46 -0.90
C VAL A 70 -7.33 -0.25 -2.22
N ALA A 71 -6.49 -1.26 -2.48
CA ALA A 71 -6.61 -2.09 -3.68
C ALA A 71 -8.01 -2.71 -3.72
N ARG A 72 -8.67 -2.68 -4.86
CA ARG A 72 -9.91 -3.43 -4.99
C ARG A 72 -9.66 -4.94 -5.10
N PRO A 73 -10.64 -5.79 -4.78
CA PRO A 73 -10.53 -7.24 -4.95
C PRO A 73 -10.12 -7.67 -6.36
N GLU A 74 -10.53 -6.89 -7.36
CA GLU A 74 -10.26 -7.14 -8.78
C GLU A 74 -8.85 -6.70 -9.22
N LEU A 75 -8.07 -6.04 -8.35
CA LEU A 75 -6.68 -5.68 -8.65
C LEU A 75 -5.77 -6.91 -8.46
N PHE A 76 -5.34 -7.50 -9.59
CA PHE A 76 -4.52 -8.72 -9.62
C PHE A 76 -3.01 -8.46 -9.78
N ASP A 77 -2.57 -7.21 -9.83
CA ASP A 77 -1.14 -6.89 -9.83
C ASP A 77 -0.48 -7.50 -8.57
N PRO A 78 0.53 -8.37 -8.69
CA PRO A 78 1.17 -9.00 -7.53
C PRO A 78 1.76 -7.99 -6.54
N ASN A 79 2.22 -6.83 -7.01
CA ASN A 79 2.78 -5.77 -6.17
C ASN A 79 1.71 -5.06 -5.33
N PHE A 80 0.45 -5.06 -5.77
CA PHE A 80 -0.62 -4.25 -5.18
C PHE A 80 -1.88 -5.03 -4.81
N ARG A 81 -1.94 -6.34 -5.07
CA ARG A 81 -3.06 -7.19 -4.66
C ARG A 81 -3.24 -7.11 -3.15
N ARG A 82 -4.46 -6.77 -2.71
CA ARG A 82 -4.85 -6.65 -1.30
C ARG A 82 -4.00 -5.65 -0.50
N THR A 83 -3.45 -4.62 -1.13
CA THR A 83 -2.66 -3.60 -0.42
C THR A 83 -3.51 -2.46 0.10
N VAL A 84 -3.01 -1.86 1.18
CA VAL A 84 -3.39 -0.54 1.67
C VAL A 84 -2.16 0.35 1.56
N VAL A 85 -2.16 1.29 0.62
CA VAL A 85 -1.06 2.22 0.37
C VAL A 85 -1.38 3.56 1.02
N PHE A 86 -0.48 4.06 1.87
CA PHE A 86 -0.54 5.44 2.34
C PHE A 86 0.13 6.37 1.32
N LEU A 87 -0.55 7.45 0.98
CA LEU A 87 -0.03 8.46 0.05
C LEU A 87 0.72 9.54 0.83
N SER A 88 2.04 9.55 0.71
CA SER A 88 2.92 10.45 1.45
C SER A 88 3.13 11.81 0.77
N SER A 89 3.10 11.84 -0.57
CA SER A 89 3.14 13.07 -1.38
C SER A 89 2.36 12.85 -2.66
N HIS A 90 1.76 13.93 -3.17
CA HIS A 90 1.11 13.96 -4.48
C HIS A 90 1.25 15.36 -5.06
N ASP A 91 1.91 15.47 -6.21
CA ASP A 91 2.15 16.71 -6.93
C ASP A 91 2.07 16.49 -8.45
N GLU A 92 2.41 17.52 -9.23
CA GLU A 92 2.38 17.47 -10.69
C GLU A 92 3.43 16.52 -11.28
N GLU A 93 4.49 16.18 -10.53
CA GLU A 93 5.54 15.26 -10.98
C GLU A 93 5.13 13.80 -10.75
N GLY A 94 4.33 13.54 -9.72
CA GLY A 94 3.75 12.23 -9.47
C GLY A 94 3.22 12.03 -8.06
N THR A 95 3.10 10.76 -7.67
CA THR A 95 2.63 10.36 -6.34
C THR A 95 3.60 9.38 -5.69
N LEU A 96 3.90 9.59 -4.42
CA LEU A 96 4.71 8.69 -3.60
C LEU A 96 3.85 8.07 -2.50
N GLY A 97 3.95 6.76 -2.32
CA GLY A 97 3.25 6.06 -1.26
C GLY A 97 3.99 4.85 -0.70
N PHE A 98 3.49 4.35 0.43
CA PHE A 98 4.04 3.22 1.16
C PHE A 98 2.92 2.22 1.48
N ILE A 99 3.12 0.96 1.12
CA ILE A 99 2.21 -0.12 1.51
C ILE A 99 2.33 -0.34 3.03
N LEU A 100 1.21 -0.23 3.75
CA LEU A 100 1.17 -0.31 5.21
C LEU A 100 0.87 -1.70 5.76
N ASN A 101 0.36 -2.61 4.94
CA ASN A 101 -0.18 -3.90 5.38
C ASN A 101 0.60 -5.12 4.88
N ARG A 102 1.85 -4.94 4.44
CA ARG A 102 2.73 -6.03 4.00
C ARG A 102 3.99 -6.11 4.87
N PRO A 103 3.90 -6.70 6.08
CA PRO A 103 5.09 -6.96 6.89
C PRO A 103 5.99 -7.98 6.19
N THR A 104 7.30 -7.86 6.36
CA THR A 104 8.25 -8.91 5.94
C THR A 104 8.30 -10.07 6.93
N GLY A 105 7.79 -9.86 8.15
CA GLY A 105 7.94 -10.79 9.27
C GLY A 105 9.32 -10.76 9.92
N GLN A 106 10.20 -9.87 9.45
CA GLN A 106 11.57 -9.71 9.95
C GLN A 106 11.76 -8.33 10.61
N PRO A 107 12.53 -8.26 11.71
CA PRO A 107 12.88 -7.00 12.35
C PRO A 107 14.00 -6.28 11.60
N LEU A 108 14.24 -5.01 11.95
CA LEU A 108 15.24 -4.15 11.31
C LEU A 108 16.65 -4.76 11.34
N SER A 109 17.01 -5.47 12.41
CA SER A 109 18.34 -6.09 12.58
C SER A 109 18.74 -7.02 11.43
N GLU A 110 17.78 -7.68 10.79
CA GLU A 110 18.01 -8.58 9.65
C GLU A 110 18.40 -7.83 8.37
N PHE A 111 18.19 -6.52 8.30
CA PHE A 111 18.41 -5.71 7.09
C PHE A 111 19.64 -4.79 7.18
N VAL A 112 20.04 -4.40 8.40
CA VAL A 112 21.03 -3.33 8.61
C VAL A 112 22.42 -3.82 9.01
N GLY A 113 22.62 -5.13 9.21
CA GLY A 113 23.91 -5.68 9.61
C GLY A 113 24.39 -5.12 10.96
N ASP A 114 25.70 -5.14 11.20
CA ASP A 114 26.31 -4.72 12.48
C ASP A 114 26.48 -3.19 12.59
N GLN A 115 25.38 -2.46 12.42
CA GLN A 115 25.32 -1.01 12.61
C GLN A 115 24.96 -0.68 14.06
N ALA A 116 25.98 -0.49 14.91
CA ALA A 116 25.80 -0.21 16.34
C ALA A 116 24.85 0.97 16.64
N GLU A 117 24.83 2.00 15.78
CA GLU A 117 23.92 3.13 15.93
C GLU A 117 22.43 2.72 15.86
N LEU A 118 22.10 1.68 15.09
CA LEU A 118 20.73 1.20 14.88
C LEU A 118 20.34 0.07 15.84
N ALA A 119 21.25 -0.41 16.68
CA ALA A 119 20.96 -1.45 17.66
C ALA A 119 19.73 -1.14 18.55
N PRO A 120 19.50 0.11 19.01
CA PRO A 120 18.29 0.44 19.77
C PRO A 120 16.98 0.35 18.97
N LEU A 121 17.06 0.25 17.65
CA LEU A 121 15.92 0.10 16.73
C LEU A 121 15.86 -1.33 16.14
N ALA A 122 16.64 -2.27 16.65
CA ALA A 122 16.77 -3.62 16.10
C ALA A 122 15.42 -4.31 15.89
N ASP A 123 14.48 -4.17 16.83
CA ASP A 123 13.16 -4.81 16.80
C ASP A 123 12.11 -4.06 15.97
N VAL A 124 12.45 -2.93 15.35
CA VAL A 124 11.51 -2.15 14.52
C VAL A 124 11.02 -3.04 13.37
N PRO A 125 9.69 -3.18 13.18
CA PRO A 125 9.16 -4.05 12.14
C PRO A 125 9.43 -3.49 10.74
N VAL A 126 9.79 -4.38 9.82
CA VAL A 126 10.04 -4.04 8.42
C VAL A 126 8.85 -4.41 7.54
N TYR A 127 8.50 -3.51 6.63
CA TYR A 127 7.40 -3.64 5.69
C TYR A 127 7.90 -3.52 4.25
N LEU A 128 7.25 -4.21 3.32
CA LEU A 128 7.42 -3.94 1.90
C LEU A 128 6.65 -2.66 1.57
N GLY A 129 7.34 -1.57 1.25
CA GLY A 129 6.71 -0.27 0.95
C GLY A 129 6.24 -0.14 -0.50
N GLY A 130 6.81 -0.93 -1.42
CA GLY A 130 6.40 -1.02 -2.82
C GLY A 130 7.50 -1.56 -3.73
N PRO A 131 7.24 -1.66 -5.04
CA PRO A 131 8.15 -2.30 -6.01
C PRO A 131 9.36 -1.44 -6.40
N VAL A 132 9.36 -0.14 -6.08
CA VAL A 132 10.44 0.78 -6.48
C VAL A 132 11.47 0.86 -5.36
N GLY A 133 12.76 0.81 -5.71
CA GLY A 133 13.83 1.00 -4.73
C GLY A 133 13.94 -0.12 -3.69
N THR A 134 13.63 -1.37 -4.05
CA THR A 134 13.65 -2.53 -3.13
C THR A 134 15.01 -2.86 -2.51
N GLY A 135 16.10 -2.24 -2.97
CA GLY A 135 17.41 -2.28 -2.31
C GLY A 135 17.64 -1.20 -1.25
N GLN A 136 16.64 -0.33 -1.03
CA GLN A 136 16.72 0.79 -0.11
C GLN A 136 15.78 0.56 1.08
N LEU A 137 16.28 0.95 2.26
CA LEU A 137 15.51 0.91 3.48
C LEU A 137 15.23 2.34 3.96
N LEU A 138 13.97 2.60 4.30
CA LEU A 138 13.52 3.87 4.85
C LEU A 138 12.99 3.67 6.27
N LEU A 139 13.61 4.33 7.25
CA LEU A 139 13.02 4.47 8.59
C LEU A 139 12.04 5.64 8.60
N ALA A 140 10.83 5.37 9.09
CA ALA A 140 9.76 6.34 9.14
C ALA A 140 8.94 6.21 10.42
N VAL A 141 8.28 7.32 10.77
CA VAL A 141 7.34 7.44 11.88
C VAL A 141 5.98 7.79 11.29
N LEU A 142 5.00 6.95 11.59
CA LEU A 142 3.59 7.22 11.34
C LEU A 142 2.99 7.86 12.58
N GLU A 143 2.41 9.04 12.42
CA GLU A 143 1.76 9.77 13.52
C GLU A 143 0.53 10.54 13.06
N TRP A 144 -0.35 10.85 14.00
CA TRP A 144 -1.52 11.69 13.74
C TRP A 144 -1.16 13.15 14.01
N GLY A 145 -1.11 13.95 12.95
CA GLY A 145 -0.89 15.39 13.04
C GLY A 145 -2.09 16.13 13.62
N ALA A 146 -1.90 17.44 13.80
CA ALA A 146 -3.02 18.36 14.05
C ALA A 146 -4.09 18.19 12.95
N GLU A 147 -5.36 18.36 13.30
CA GLU A 147 -6.52 18.14 12.41
C GLU A 147 -6.84 16.67 12.08
N GLY A 148 -6.12 15.71 12.68
CA GLY A 148 -6.43 14.28 12.53
C GLY A 148 -6.01 13.71 11.18
N ARG A 149 -4.99 14.29 10.55
CA ARG A 149 -4.35 13.76 9.34
C ARG A 149 -3.26 12.76 9.72
N LEU A 150 -3.20 11.63 9.02
CA LEU A 150 -2.08 10.70 9.15
C LEU A 150 -0.88 11.27 8.41
N LEU A 151 0.27 11.32 9.08
CA LEU A 151 1.53 11.80 8.55
C LEU A 151 2.55 10.67 8.57
N LEU A 152 3.44 10.66 7.58
CA LEU A 152 4.63 9.82 7.55
C LEU A 152 5.84 10.74 7.53
N ARG A 153 6.61 10.73 8.62
CA ARG A 153 7.88 11.45 8.71
C ARG A 153 9.02 10.48 8.51
N HIS A 154 9.98 10.85 7.70
CA HIS A 154 11.17 10.05 7.44
C HIS A 154 12.41 10.93 7.57
N ASN A 155 13.59 10.32 7.47
CA ASN A 155 14.88 11.03 7.58
C ASN A 155 15.07 11.74 8.95
N LEU A 156 14.51 11.15 10.01
CA LEU A 156 14.71 11.61 11.38
C LEU A 156 16.05 11.09 11.93
N PRO A 157 16.72 11.82 12.84
CA PRO A 157 17.89 11.33 13.51
C PRO A 157 17.54 10.08 14.34
N VAL A 158 18.49 9.15 14.43
CA VAL A 158 18.28 7.88 15.16
C VAL A 158 17.88 8.11 16.60
N SER A 159 18.46 9.11 17.27
CA SER A 159 18.09 9.48 18.65
C SER A 159 16.61 9.86 18.80
N GLU A 160 16.02 10.52 17.80
CA GLU A 160 14.60 10.87 17.79
C GLU A 160 13.74 9.64 17.51
N LEU A 161 14.13 8.78 16.57
CA LEU A 161 13.43 7.51 16.31
C LEU A 161 13.39 6.62 17.56
N VAL A 162 14.49 6.55 18.31
CA VAL A 162 14.58 5.79 19.56
C VAL A 162 13.65 6.35 20.62
N ALA A 163 13.62 7.69 20.79
CA ALA A 163 12.70 8.34 21.72
C ALA A 163 11.23 8.09 21.36
N LEU A 164 10.92 8.01 20.05
CA LEU A 164 9.57 7.79 19.54
C LEU A 164 9.13 6.32 19.56
N SER A 165 10.07 5.37 19.47
CA SER A 165 9.78 3.92 19.43
C SER A 165 9.01 3.43 20.66
N GLY A 166 9.18 4.07 21.82
CA GLY A 166 8.45 3.75 23.06
C GLY A 166 7.10 4.48 23.22
N SER A 167 6.72 5.37 22.30
CA SER A 167 5.51 6.17 22.44
C SER A 167 4.30 5.46 21.81
N PRO A 168 3.16 5.32 22.54
CA PRO A 168 1.95 4.73 21.98
C PRO A 168 1.22 5.65 20.98
N ALA A 169 1.63 6.93 20.88
CA ALA A 169 1.00 7.90 20.00
C ALA A 169 1.47 7.79 18.54
N VAL A 170 2.59 7.10 18.30
CA VAL A 170 3.25 7.00 17.00
C VAL A 170 3.62 5.55 16.69
N SER A 171 3.94 5.27 15.44
CA SER A 171 4.48 3.96 15.04
C SER A 171 5.76 4.16 14.24
N VAL A 172 6.88 3.70 14.81
CA VAL A 172 8.15 3.61 14.11
C VAL A 172 8.16 2.34 13.27
N ARG A 173 8.47 2.46 11.98
CA ARG A 173 8.52 1.36 11.01
C ARG A 173 9.68 1.54 10.05
N ALA A 174 10.15 0.43 9.50
CA ALA A 174 11.05 0.45 8.36
C ALA A 174 10.31 -0.02 7.10
N PHE A 175 10.60 0.59 5.96
CA PHE A 175 10.04 0.22 4.66
C PHE A 175 11.15 -0.14 3.69
N VAL A 176 11.02 -1.30 3.04
CA VAL A 176 11.84 -1.70 1.89
C VAL A 176 11.14 -1.23 0.63
N GLY A 177 11.81 -0.33 -0.10
CA GLY A 177 11.23 0.32 -1.27
C GLY A 177 10.00 1.18 -0.98
N HIS A 178 9.42 1.69 -2.06
CA HIS A 178 8.21 2.51 -2.04
C HIS A 178 7.35 2.25 -3.27
N SER A 179 6.14 2.80 -3.25
CA SER A 179 5.19 2.80 -4.35
C SER A 179 5.23 4.18 -5.01
N GLY A 180 5.35 4.23 -6.33
CA GLY A 180 5.47 5.47 -7.07
C GLY A 180 4.56 5.45 -8.29
N TRP A 181 3.86 6.55 -8.53
CA TRP A 181 3.08 6.78 -9.74
C TRP A 181 3.64 7.99 -10.46
N SER A 182 3.83 7.86 -11.77
CA SER A 182 4.17 9.00 -12.62
C SER A 182 2.98 9.97 -12.73
N ALA A 183 3.24 11.20 -13.15
CA ALA A 183 2.20 12.19 -13.42
C ALA A 183 1.00 11.61 -14.20
N GLY A 184 -0.21 11.76 -13.67
CA GLY A 184 -1.46 11.30 -14.28
C GLY A 184 -1.70 9.78 -14.28
N GLN A 185 -0.72 8.95 -13.86
CA GLN A 185 -0.87 7.50 -13.82
C GLN A 185 -1.91 7.09 -12.76
N LEU A 186 -1.82 7.65 -11.56
CA LEU A 186 -2.76 7.34 -10.48
C LEU A 186 -4.19 7.74 -10.86
N ASP A 187 -4.38 8.89 -11.50
CA ASP A 187 -5.70 9.33 -11.98
C ASP A 187 -6.29 8.34 -12.99
N GLY A 188 -5.46 7.82 -13.91
CA GLY A 188 -5.85 6.76 -14.83
C GLY A 188 -6.27 5.48 -14.14
N GLU A 189 -5.51 5.03 -13.13
CA GLU A 189 -5.84 3.83 -12.35
C GLU A 189 -7.10 4.02 -11.49
N MET A 190 -7.33 5.22 -10.95
CA MET A 190 -8.55 5.59 -10.25
C MET A 190 -9.76 5.58 -11.20
N ALA A 191 -9.61 6.10 -12.42
CA ALA A 191 -10.66 6.12 -13.45
C ALA A 191 -11.02 4.71 -13.95
N GLN A 192 -10.03 3.80 -14.01
CA GLN A 192 -10.23 2.38 -14.28
C GLN A 192 -10.85 1.63 -13.09
N GLY A 193 -10.96 2.31 -11.94
CA GLY A 193 -11.55 1.75 -10.74
C GLY A 193 -10.67 0.70 -10.09
N SER A 194 -9.33 0.79 -10.19
CA SER A 194 -8.39 -0.15 -9.56
C SER A 194 -8.27 0.05 -8.04
N TRP A 195 -8.59 1.26 -7.57
CA TRP A 195 -8.37 1.70 -6.19
C TRP A 195 -9.63 2.28 -5.55
N LEU A 196 -9.72 2.18 -4.23
CA LEU A 196 -10.64 2.94 -3.40
C LEU A 196 -9.86 3.95 -2.58
N LEU A 197 -10.25 5.22 -2.66
CA LEU A 197 -9.67 6.26 -1.82
C LEU A 197 -10.41 6.33 -0.49
N VAL A 198 -9.69 6.10 0.60
CA VAL A 198 -10.27 6.00 1.95
C VAL A 198 -9.51 6.91 2.91
N LYS A 199 -10.23 7.57 3.83
CA LYS A 199 -9.59 8.32 4.92
C LYS A 199 -8.99 7.35 5.94
N PRO A 200 -7.73 7.56 6.37
CA PRO A 200 -7.12 6.70 7.37
C PRO A 200 -7.86 6.79 8.71
N SER A 201 -7.82 5.70 9.47
CA SER A 201 -8.38 5.61 10.82
C SER A 201 -7.29 5.34 11.84
N ARG A 202 -7.46 5.81 13.09
CA ARG A 202 -6.40 5.77 14.13
C ARG A 202 -5.76 4.39 14.34
N TRP A 203 -6.55 3.32 14.30
CA TRP A 203 -6.07 1.96 14.46
C TRP A 203 -5.06 1.50 13.40
N LEU A 204 -4.91 2.20 12.28
CA LEU A 204 -4.02 1.79 11.18
C LEU A 204 -2.53 1.88 11.52
N ILE A 205 -2.15 2.77 12.45
CA ILE A 205 -0.76 2.91 12.86
C ILE A 205 -0.34 1.79 13.82
N GLU A 206 -1.27 1.02 14.37
CA GLU A 206 -0.96 -0.13 15.23
C GLU A 206 -0.50 -1.32 14.35
N PRO A 207 0.77 -1.79 14.48
CA PRO A 207 1.32 -2.82 13.61
C PRO A 207 0.50 -4.12 13.53
N PRO A 208 -0.01 -4.70 14.64
CA PRO A 208 -0.82 -5.92 14.56
C PRO A 208 -2.14 -5.72 13.80
N ALA A 209 -2.73 -4.51 13.90
CA ALA A 209 -4.00 -4.20 13.28
C ALA A 209 -3.86 -3.91 11.78
N CYS A 210 -2.68 -3.45 11.33
CA CYS A 210 -2.50 -3.04 9.95
C CYS A 210 -2.36 -4.21 8.96
N HIS A 211 -1.94 -5.40 9.41
CA HIS A 211 -1.81 -6.58 8.52
C HIS A 211 -3.15 -6.99 7.90
N GLY A 212 -4.22 -6.96 8.69
CA GLY A 212 -5.60 -7.20 8.24
C GLY A 212 -6.33 -5.96 7.73
N ALA A 213 -5.62 -4.84 7.52
CA ALA A 213 -6.25 -3.55 7.20
C ALA A 213 -7.12 -3.61 5.94
N TRP A 214 -6.66 -4.31 4.91
CA TRP A 214 -7.41 -4.44 3.65
C TRP A 214 -8.79 -5.05 3.89
N HIS A 215 -8.85 -6.20 4.56
CA HIS A 215 -10.11 -6.87 4.90
C HIS A 215 -10.99 -5.98 5.79
N ARG A 216 -10.39 -5.36 6.82
CA ARG A 216 -11.11 -4.51 7.77
C ARG A 216 -11.73 -3.29 7.09
N ILE A 217 -11.00 -2.63 6.20
CA ILE A 217 -11.49 -1.46 5.48
C ILE A 217 -12.59 -1.88 4.51
N LEU A 218 -12.36 -2.91 3.69
CA LEU A 218 -13.34 -3.36 2.70
C LEU A 218 -14.67 -3.82 3.30
N ARG A 219 -14.66 -4.49 4.46
CA ARG A 219 -15.91 -4.88 5.15
C ARG A 219 -16.82 -3.69 5.48
N GLY A 220 -16.23 -2.50 5.64
CA GLY A 220 -16.94 -1.25 5.90
C GLY A 220 -17.43 -0.52 4.63
N GLN A 221 -16.99 -0.92 3.44
CA GLN A 221 -17.32 -0.21 2.18
C GLN A 221 -18.63 -0.67 1.53
N GLY A 222 -19.24 -1.77 2.00
CA GLY A 222 -20.57 -2.20 1.56
C GLY A 222 -20.74 -3.72 1.49
N PRO A 223 -21.96 -4.21 1.17
CA PRO A 223 -22.26 -5.65 1.13
C PRO A 223 -21.38 -6.42 0.13
N TRP A 224 -21.16 -5.88 -1.06
CA TRP A 224 -20.28 -6.48 -2.08
C TRP A 224 -18.84 -6.63 -1.57
N PHE A 225 -18.24 -5.54 -1.06
CA PHE A 225 -16.86 -5.57 -0.55
C PHE A 225 -16.70 -6.46 0.68
N ARG A 226 -17.73 -6.58 1.52
CA ARG A 226 -17.74 -7.50 2.66
C ARG A 226 -17.64 -8.95 2.19
N LEU A 227 -18.41 -9.34 1.18
CA LEU A 227 -18.36 -10.67 0.59
C LEU A 227 -16.98 -10.95 -0.01
N MET A 228 -16.48 -10.04 -0.85
CA MET A 228 -15.19 -10.18 -1.52
C MET A 228 -14.00 -10.19 -0.54
N SER A 229 -14.11 -9.47 0.58
CA SER A 229 -13.08 -9.50 1.63
C SER A 229 -12.92 -10.86 2.30
N GLY A 230 -13.90 -11.75 2.19
CA GLY A 230 -13.85 -13.09 2.79
C GLY A 230 -13.29 -14.17 1.88
N MET A 231 -13.10 -13.89 0.58
CA MET A 231 -12.70 -14.92 -0.38
C MET A 231 -11.23 -15.33 -0.21
N PRO A 232 -10.90 -16.63 -0.26
CA PRO A 232 -9.52 -17.11 -0.28
C PRO A 232 -8.72 -16.55 -1.46
N ASP A 233 -7.40 -16.54 -1.37
CA ASP A 233 -6.53 -16.06 -2.46
C ASP A 233 -6.65 -16.90 -3.74
N HIS A 234 -6.93 -18.21 -3.56
CA HIS A 234 -7.09 -19.19 -4.61
C HIS A 234 -8.47 -19.89 -4.48
N PRO A 235 -9.35 -19.79 -5.49
CA PRO A 235 -10.67 -20.45 -5.48
C PRO A 235 -10.59 -21.98 -5.42
N GLU A 236 -9.43 -22.53 -5.75
CA GLU A 236 -9.13 -23.96 -5.86
C GLU A 236 -8.64 -24.60 -4.55
N TRP A 237 -8.70 -23.88 -3.42
CA TRP A 237 -8.33 -24.41 -2.09
C TRP A 237 -9.55 -24.88 -1.27
N ASN A 238 -10.58 -25.41 -1.95
CA ASN A 238 -11.74 -26.07 -1.34
C ASN A 238 -11.89 -27.50 -1.88
#